data_AF-A0A9K3JZC9-F1
#
_entry.id   AF-A0A9K3JZC9-F1
#
_cell.length_a   1.000
_cell.length_b   1.000
_cell.length_c   1.000
_cell.angle_alpha   90.00
_cell.angle_beta   90.00
_cell.angle_gamma   90.00
#
_symmetry.space_group_name_H-M   'P 1'
#
loop_
_entity.id
_entity.type
_entity.pdbx_description
1 polymer ?
#
loop_
_entity_poly.entity_id
_entity_poly.type
_entity_poly.pdbx_seq_one_letter_code
_entity_poly.pdbx_strand_id
1 'polypeptide(L)'
;MGRIATTDALIKRNCFNGDSLCPLCEDGEESATHLFCSCIVASNIWCMISRWCKISPIFAFSIQDLLLIHEHAGLNKAASEALHGIIIVACWCIWFLNKACVVRDVDIGSSGSNPCGITTVENVESLKSLIRIIPIWSSGILLFVNVLQKFPTLEAEKMNRKITSRFEIPAASFSLFMLLTITISIPFYDHVMVPFLAKFTHEPRGLNLKTRMGVGIILSIITMVVSAIVETIRRDLANSSTTVVMSEMWLVPQFVLLGLTEAFNAIG
;
A
#
# COMPACT_ATOMS: atom_id res chain seq x y z
N MET A 1 -21.86 -15.64 13.35
CA MET A 1 -21.53 -14.28 13.83
C MET A 1 -21.47 -14.27 15.37
N GLY A 2 -20.47 -14.91 15.98
CA GLY A 2 -20.39 -15.04 17.46
C GLY A 2 -18.97 -15.04 18.02
N ARG A 3 -18.03 -14.42 17.29
CA ARG A 3 -16.59 -14.38 17.63
C ARG A 3 -16.05 -12.97 17.85
N ILE A 4 -16.93 -11.97 17.92
CA ILE A 4 -16.52 -10.60 18.26
C ILE A 4 -16.47 -10.55 19.79
N ALA A 5 -15.29 -10.26 20.35
CA ALA A 5 -15.11 -10.06 21.77
C ALA A 5 -15.64 -8.66 22.14
N THR A 6 -16.94 -8.56 22.39
CA THR A 6 -17.57 -7.42 23.07
C THR A 6 -17.73 -7.78 24.55
N THR A 7 -17.76 -6.81 25.47
CA THR A 7 -17.94 -7.09 26.90
C THR A 7 -19.23 -7.87 27.19
N ASP A 8 -20.31 -7.69 26.44
CA ASP A 8 -21.50 -8.56 26.48
C ASP A 8 -21.19 -10.06 26.28
N ALA A 9 -20.26 -10.37 25.38
CA ALA A 9 -19.82 -11.73 25.12
C ALA A 9 -18.84 -12.24 26.20
N LEU A 10 -18.17 -11.35 26.92
CA LEU A 10 -17.26 -11.66 28.03
C LEU A 10 -18.03 -11.84 29.36
N ILE A 11 -19.09 -11.05 29.60
CA ILE A 11 -20.03 -11.19 30.72
C ILE A 11 -20.76 -12.54 30.60
N LYS A 12 -21.24 -12.91 29.40
CA LYS A 12 -21.82 -14.24 29.13
C LYS A 12 -20.85 -15.42 29.37
N ARG A 13 -19.54 -15.15 29.40
CA ARG A 13 -18.50 -16.15 29.68
C ARG A 13 -17.99 -16.09 31.13
N ASN A 14 -18.62 -15.28 31.99
CA ASN A 14 -18.28 -15.12 33.41
C ASN A 14 -16.83 -14.64 33.64
N CYS A 15 -16.27 -13.86 32.70
CA CYS A 15 -14.85 -13.49 32.66
C CYS A 15 -14.59 -11.98 32.92
N PHE A 16 -15.62 -11.17 33.19
CA PHE A 16 -15.48 -9.73 33.37
C PHE A 16 -16.49 -9.20 34.40
N ASN A 17 -16.03 -8.39 35.36
CA ASN A 17 -16.81 -7.84 36.47
C ASN A 17 -16.79 -6.29 36.50
N GLY A 18 -16.33 -5.65 35.42
CA GLY A 18 -16.30 -4.19 35.26
C GLY A 18 -17.56 -3.63 34.60
N ASP A 19 -17.64 -2.30 34.48
CA ASP A 19 -18.79 -1.58 33.93
C ASP A 19 -19.08 -1.99 32.48
N SER A 20 -20.36 -2.16 32.12
CA SER A 20 -20.82 -2.57 30.78
C SER A 20 -20.73 -1.45 29.72
N LEU A 21 -20.08 -0.34 30.06
CA LEU A 21 -20.00 0.85 29.24
C LEU A 21 -19.00 0.69 28.10
N CYS A 22 -19.30 1.31 26.95
CA CYS A 22 -18.41 1.33 25.79
C CYS A 22 -17.05 1.99 26.11
N PRO A 23 -15.92 1.28 26.02
CA PRO A 23 -14.58 1.81 26.35
C PRO A 23 -14.07 2.94 25.43
N LEU A 24 -14.78 3.25 24.35
CA LEU A 24 -14.40 4.31 23.41
C LEU A 24 -15.13 5.63 23.66
N CYS A 25 -16.39 5.58 24.08
CA CYS A 25 -17.20 6.78 24.30
C CYS A 25 -17.71 6.93 25.74
N GLU A 26 -17.46 5.93 26.60
CA GLU A 26 -17.88 5.87 28.00
C GLU A 26 -19.41 6.05 28.19
N ASP A 27 -20.17 5.86 27.12
CA ASP A 27 -21.60 6.15 27.07
C ASP A 27 -22.32 5.01 26.33
N GLY A 28 -23.27 4.36 27.00
CA GLY A 28 -24.04 3.21 26.50
C GLY A 28 -23.39 1.83 26.67
N GLU A 29 -24.22 0.78 26.63
CA GLU A 29 -23.77 -0.63 26.75
C GLU A 29 -22.98 -1.10 25.51
N GLU A 30 -21.82 -1.72 25.73
CA GLU A 30 -20.91 -2.15 24.67
C GLU A 30 -21.42 -3.40 23.92
N SER A 31 -22.23 -3.16 22.90
CA SER A 31 -22.61 -4.14 21.87
C SER A 31 -21.84 -3.89 20.57
N ALA A 32 -21.72 -4.92 19.72
CA ALA A 32 -21.08 -4.74 18.40
C ALA A 32 -21.83 -3.70 17.53
N THR A 33 -23.15 -3.62 17.70
CA THR A 33 -23.99 -2.59 17.09
C THR A 33 -23.69 -1.21 17.65
N HIS A 34 -23.58 -1.06 18.97
CA HIS A 34 -23.19 0.22 19.56
C HIS A 34 -21.80 0.64 19.09
N LEU A 35 -20.81 -0.26 19.14
CA LEU A 35 -19.43 0.02 18.78
C LEU A 35 -19.25 0.53 17.35
N PHE A 36 -19.91 -0.07 16.36
CA PHE A 36 -19.71 0.30 14.94
C PHE A 36 -20.71 1.31 14.41
N CYS A 37 -21.95 1.30 14.92
CA CYS A 37 -23.06 2.04 14.32
C CYS A 37 -23.49 3.26 15.16
N SER A 38 -23.51 3.13 16.49
CA SER A 38 -24.11 4.15 17.38
C SER A 38 -23.11 4.89 18.25
N CYS A 39 -21.85 4.45 18.31
CA CYS A 39 -20.79 5.09 19.06
C CYS A 39 -20.42 6.44 18.40
N ILE A 40 -20.27 7.49 19.22
CA ILE A 40 -19.92 8.83 18.75
C ILE A 40 -18.54 8.86 18.05
N VAL A 41 -17.59 8.05 18.53
CA VAL A 41 -16.25 7.92 17.92
C VAL A 41 -16.36 7.29 16.54
N ALA A 42 -17.11 6.19 16.41
CA ALA A 42 -17.35 5.55 15.11
C ALA A 42 -18.10 6.48 14.15
N SER A 43 -19.12 7.19 14.62
CA SER A 43 -19.90 8.16 13.82
C SER A 43 -19.02 9.29 13.25
N ASN A 44 -18.08 9.80 14.04
CA ASN A 44 -17.11 10.79 13.58
C ASN A 44 -16.18 10.22 12.49
N ILE A 45 -15.71 8.98 12.64
CA ILE A 45 -14.89 8.29 11.63
C ILE A 45 -15.67 8.11 10.33
N TRP A 46 -16.93 7.67 10.41
CA TRP A 46 -17.80 7.51 9.23
C TRP A 46 -18.06 8.85 8.52
N CYS A 47 -18.24 9.94 9.26
CA CYS A 47 -18.40 11.28 8.70
C CYS A 47 -17.12 11.78 8.02
N MET A 48 -15.95 11.49 8.57
CA MET A 48 -14.67 11.82 7.92
C MET A 48 -14.49 11.03 6.62
N ILE A 49 -14.80 9.73 6.63
CA ILE A 49 -14.73 8.87 5.44
C ILE A 49 -15.72 9.34 4.39
N SER A 50 -16.96 9.67 4.76
CA SER A 50 -17.97 10.13 3.79
C SER A 50 -17.57 11.44 3.12
N ARG A 51 -16.99 12.39 3.89
CA ARG A 51 -16.43 13.64 3.35
C ARG A 51 -15.25 13.39 2.42
N TRP A 52 -14.37 12.46 2.78
CA TRP A 52 -13.19 12.12 1.97
C TRP A 52 -13.58 11.45 0.65
N CYS A 53 -14.58 10.56 0.69
CA CYS A 53 -15.13 9.88 -0.48
C CYS A 53 -16.18 10.72 -1.24
N LYS A 54 -16.52 11.93 -0.77
CA LYS A 54 -17.56 12.83 -1.32
C LYS A 54 -18.94 12.16 -1.49
N ILE A 55 -19.29 11.28 -0.55
CA ILE A 55 -20.58 10.60 -0.51
C ILE A 55 -21.48 11.20 0.58
N SER A 56 -22.78 10.92 0.48
CA SER A 56 -23.72 11.22 1.55
C SER A 56 -23.24 10.63 2.89
N PRO A 57 -23.50 11.30 4.02
CA PRO A 57 -23.08 10.81 5.32
C PRO A 57 -23.55 9.37 5.55
N ILE A 58 -22.62 8.52 5.99
CA ILE A 58 -22.88 7.11 6.27
C ILE A 58 -23.65 7.02 7.59
N PHE A 59 -24.90 6.55 7.53
CA PHE A 59 -25.70 6.18 8.68
C PHE A 59 -25.95 4.68 8.61
N ALA A 60 -25.33 3.92 9.50
CA ALA A 60 -25.55 2.49 9.62
C ALA A 60 -26.33 2.22 10.90
N PHE A 61 -27.35 1.36 10.83
CA PHE A 61 -28.10 0.87 12.00
C PHE A 61 -27.73 -0.58 12.33
N SER A 62 -27.14 -1.28 11.35
CA SER A 62 -26.58 -2.63 11.46
C SER A 62 -25.23 -2.73 10.74
N ILE A 63 -24.41 -3.70 11.15
CA ILE A 63 -23.14 -4.05 10.46
C ILE A 63 -23.42 -4.44 9.00
N GLN A 64 -24.58 -5.04 8.72
CA GLN A 64 -24.99 -5.39 7.36
C GLN A 64 -25.21 -4.14 6.50
N ASP A 65 -25.86 -3.11 7.05
CA ASP A 65 -26.07 -1.84 6.34
C ASP A 65 -24.72 -1.20 6.02
N LEU A 66 -23.80 -1.23 6.99
CA LEU A 66 -22.46 -0.69 6.83
C LEU A 66 -21.68 -1.38 5.69
N LEU A 67 -21.79 -2.70 5.57
CA LEU A 67 -21.14 -3.46 4.50
C LEU A 67 -21.83 -3.29 3.13
N LEU A 68 -23.13 -3.02 3.09
CA LEU A 68 -23.90 -2.87 1.85
C LEU A 68 -23.95 -1.43 1.32
N ILE A 69 -23.39 -0.46 2.05
CA ILE A 69 -23.34 0.95 1.62
C ILE A 69 -22.61 1.15 0.28
N HIS A 70 -21.59 0.34 0.00
CA HIS A 70 -20.86 0.45 -1.27
C HIS A 70 -21.74 0.20 -2.50
N GLU A 71 -22.82 -0.58 -2.36
CA GLU A 71 -23.77 -0.90 -3.44
C GLU A 71 -24.77 0.24 -3.67
N HIS A 72 -25.15 0.96 -2.61
CA HIS A 72 -26.17 2.01 -2.63
C HIS A 72 -25.59 3.42 -2.80
N ALA A 73 -24.26 3.58 -2.74
CA ALA A 73 -23.58 4.87 -2.81
C ALA A 73 -23.63 5.54 -4.20
N GLY A 74 -24.19 4.88 -5.23
CA GLY A 74 -24.29 5.43 -6.59
C GLY A 74 -22.94 5.68 -7.26
N LEU A 75 -21.87 5.03 -6.79
CA LEU A 75 -20.51 5.18 -7.29
C LEU A 75 -20.25 4.26 -8.49
N ASN A 76 -19.19 4.55 -9.25
CA ASN A 76 -18.72 3.64 -10.29
C ASN A 76 -18.14 2.34 -9.66
N LYS A 77 -18.01 1.27 -10.46
CA LYS A 77 -17.60 -0.06 -9.95
C LYS A 77 -16.26 -0.02 -9.19
N ALA A 78 -15.26 0.69 -9.72
CA ALA A 78 -13.94 0.80 -9.09
C ALA A 78 -13.98 1.59 -7.77
N ALA A 79 -14.75 2.68 -7.70
CA ALA A 79 -14.90 3.48 -6.49
C ALA A 79 -15.76 2.77 -5.43
N SER A 80 -16.74 1.97 -5.85
CA SER A 80 -17.53 1.11 -4.96
C SER A 80 -16.66 0.03 -4.32
N GLU A 81 -15.80 -0.65 -5.09
CA GLU A 81 -14.83 -1.62 -4.56
C GLU A 81 -13.82 -0.96 -3.59
N ALA A 82 -13.33 0.24 -3.93
CA ALA A 82 -12.45 1.00 -3.04
C ALA A 82 -13.15 1.41 -1.73
N LEU A 83 -14.42 1.86 -1.81
CA LEU A 83 -15.22 2.24 -0.64
C LEU A 83 -15.46 1.05 0.28
N HIS A 84 -15.75 -0.14 -0.27
CA HIS A 84 -15.88 -1.38 0.50
C HIS A 84 -14.59 -1.67 1.27
N GLY A 85 -13.42 -1.57 0.62
CA GLY A 85 -12.12 -1.72 1.27
C GLY A 85 -11.90 -0.74 2.42
N ILE A 86 -12.21 0.55 2.20
CA ILE A 86 -12.10 1.60 3.22
C ILE A 86 -12.99 1.29 4.44
N ILE A 87 -14.22 0.85 4.21
CA ILE A 87 -15.18 0.51 5.28
C ILE A 87 -14.67 -0.67 6.10
N ILE A 88 -14.17 -1.74 5.46
CA ILE A 88 -13.61 -2.90 6.17
C ILE A 88 -12.42 -2.48 7.04
N VAL A 89 -11.51 -1.68 6.51
CA VAL A 89 -10.34 -1.20 7.24
C VAL A 89 -10.77 -0.32 8.43
N ALA A 90 -11.74 0.58 8.23
CA ALA A 90 -12.26 1.44 9.29
C ALA A 90 -12.95 0.64 10.41
N CYS A 91 -13.79 -0.34 10.07
CA CYS A 91 -14.38 -1.28 11.04
C CYS A 91 -13.31 -2.02 11.83
N TRP A 92 -12.28 -2.52 11.15
CA TRP A 92 -11.19 -3.23 11.80
C TRP A 92 -10.39 -2.33 12.75
N CYS A 93 -10.12 -1.08 12.37
CA CYS A 93 -9.49 -0.08 13.22
C CYS A 93 -10.31 0.24 14.47
N ILE A 94 -11.63 0.45 14.31
CA ILE A 94 -12.55 0.73 15.44
C ILE A 94 -12.59 -0.46 16.41
N TRP A 95 -12.71 -1.68 15.89
CA TRP A 95 -12.69 -2.90 16.70
C TRP A 95 -11.40 -3.05 17.51
N PHE A 96 -10.27 -2.72 16.88
CA PHE A 96 -8.97 -2.79 17.53
C PHE A 96 -8.80 -1.76 18.63
N LEU A 97 -9.23 -0.51 18.41
CA LEU A 97 -9.21 0.55 19.43
C LEU A 97 -10.04 0.13 20.65
N ASN A 98 -11.22 -0.46 20.44
CA ASN A 98 -12.04 -1.00 21.51
C ASN A 98 -11.28 -2.06 22.32
N LYS A 99 -10.66 -3.04 21.63
CA LYS A 99 -9.87 -4.08 22.29
C LYS A 99 -8.68 -3.51 23.08
N ALA A 100 -8.04 -2.44 22.59
CA ALA A 100 -6.94 -1.77 23.28
C ALA A 100 -7.39 -0.94 24.49
N CYS A 101 -8.61 -0.40 24.51
CA CYS A 101 -9.18 0.27 25.67
C CYS A 101 -9.59 -0.73 26.76
N VAL A 102 -10.25 -1.85 26.40
CA VAL A 102 -10.60 -2.92 27.34
C VAL A 102 -9.36 -3.45 28.10
N VAL A 103 -8.22 -3.62 27.40
CA VAL A 103 -6.98 -4.10 28.03
C VAL A 103 -6.45 -3.11 29.09
N ARG A 104 -6.57 -1.80 28.85
CA ARG A 104 -6.10 -0.77 29.80
C ARG A 104 -6.92 -0.73 31.09
N ASP A 105 -8.24 -0.91 31.01
CA ASP A 105 -9.09 -0.95 32.22
C ASP A 105 -8.82 -2.18 33.08
N VAL A 106 -8.52 -3.32 32.46
CA VAL A 106 -8.15 -4.55 33.19
C VAL A 106 -6.85 -4.39 33.98
N ASP A 107 -5.84 -3.72 33.41
CA ASP A 107 -4.55 -3.47 34.06
C ASP A 107 -4.67 -2.50 35.25
N ILE A 108 -5.60 -1.54 35.19
CA ILE A 108 -5.85 -0.57 36.27
C ILE A 108 -6.69 -1.21 37.39
N GLY A 109 -7.56 -2.17 37.06
CA GLY A 109 -8.49 -2.80 38.01
C GLY A 109 -8.02 -4.07 38.72
N SER A 110 -6.95 -4.75 38.27
CA SER A 110 -6.58 -6.09 38.80
C SER A 110 -5.15 -6.19 39.36
N SER A 111 -4.97 -5.79 40.62
CA SER A 111 -3.88 -6.32 41.45
C SER A 111 -4.25 -7.74 41.92
N GLY A 112 -4.14 -8.73 41.04
CA GLY A 112 -4.18 -10.13 41.43
C GLY A 112 -5.01 -11.05 40.53
N SER A 113 -4.36 -12.14 40.12
CA SER A 113 -4.90 -13.36 39.50
C SER A 113 -5.47 -13.25 38.08
N ASN A 114 -4.74 -13.88 37.15
CA ASN A 114 -5.11 -14.11 35.76
C ASN A 114 -6.45 -14.85 35.65
N PRO A 115 -7.31 -14.47 34.69
CA PRO A 115 -8.05 -15.51 33.98
C PRO A 115 -8.07 -15.28 32.46
N CYS A 116 -7.57 -16.30 31.76
CA CYS A 116 -7.90 -16.66 30.39
C CYS A 116 -7.33 -15.79 29.25
N GLY A 117 -6.10 -16.12 28.83
CA GLY A 117 -5.68 -16.11 27.41
C GLY A 117 -5.94 -14.83 26.62
N ILE A 118 -5.94 -13.68 27.28
CA ILE A 118 -6.16 -12.39 26.65
C ILE A 118 -4.90 -12.11 25.85
N THR A 119 -5.04 -12.04 24.53
CA THR A 119 -3.94 -11.89 23.59
C THR A 119 -3.14 -10.66 24.00
N THR A 120 -1.92 -10.92 24.46
CA THR A 120 -0.95 -10.05 25.14
C THR A 120 -0.74 -8.73 24.41
N VAL A 121 -0.40 -7.69 25.18
CA VAL A 121 -0.02 -6.33 24.75
C VAL A 121 0.98 -6.34 23.56
N GLU A 122 1.78 -7.41 23.45
CA GLU A 122 2.67 -7.72 22.32
C GLU A 122 1.96 -7.75 20.95
N ASN A 123 0.70 -8.20 20.88
CA ASN A 123 -0.09 -8.22 19.64
C ASN A 123 -0.50 -6.82 19.19
N VAL A 124 -0.72 -5.91 20.15
CA VAL A 124 -1.07 -4.52 19.89
C VAL A 124 0.16 -3.77 19.37
N GLU A 125 1.32 -4.03 19.95
CA GLU A 125 2.59 -3.41 19.53
C GLU A 125 3.07 -3.93 18.17
N SER A 126 2.97 -5.24 17.94
CA SER A 126 3.28 -5.86 16.65
C SER A 126 2.39 -5.32 15.53
N LEU A 127 1.10 -5.08 15.81
CA LEU A 127 0.16 -4.52 14.85
C LEU A 127 0.32 -3.01 14.64
N LYS A 128 0.67 -2.26 15.69
CA LYS A 128 1.06 -0.84 15.59
C LYS A 128 2.27 -0.67 14.67
N SER A 129 3.21 -1.62 14.72
CA SER A 129 4.32 -1.70 13.78
C SER A 129 3.83 -1.95 12.35
N LEU A 130 2.91 -2.90 12.14
CA LEU A 130 2.33 -3.19 10.82
C LEU A 130 1.56 -2.00 10.23
N ILE A 131 0.73 -1.31 11.03
CA ILE A 131 -0.02 -0.13 10.58
C ILE A 131 0.94 1.00 10.15
N ARG A 132 2.09 1.15 10.82
CA ARG A 132 3.12 2.11 10.44
C ARG A 132 3.87 1.71 9.14
N ILE A 133 3.82 0.44 8.75
CA ILE A 133 4.44 -0.08 7.51
C ILE A 133 3.49 0.07 6.30
N ILE A 134 2.17 0.11 6.49
CA ILE A 134 1.18 0.24 5.41
C ILE A 134 1.49 1.43 4.47
N PRO A 135 1.75 2.67 4.94
CA PRO A 135 2.04 3.80 4.05
C PRO A 135 3.29 3.60 3.18
N ILE A 136 4.29 2.89 3.71
CA ILE A 136 5.53 2.57 2.98
C ILE A 136 5.22 1.56 1.86
N TRP A 137 4.47 0.51 2.19
CA TRP A 137 3.99 -0.45 1.19
C TRP A 137 3.09 0.19 0.13
N SER A 138 2.20 1.10 0.51
CA SER A 138 1.36 1.84 -0.42
C SER A 138 2.18 2.71 -1.38
N SER A 139 3.30 3.29 -0.94
CA SER A 139 4.20 4.03 -1.84
C SER A 139 4.87 3.14 -2.90
N GLY A 140 5.07 1.85 -2.60
CA GLY A 140 5.55 0.85 -3.56
C GLY A 140 4.55 0.54 -4.68
N ILE A 141 3.25 0.81 -4.50
CA ILE A 141 2.24 0.62 -5.54
C ILE A 141 2.53 1.53 -6.75
N LEU A 142 3.04 2.74 -6.51
CA LEU A 142 3.41 3.65 -7.59
C LEU A 142 4.52 3.06 -8.48
N LEU A 143 5.45 2.28 -7.90
CA LEU A 143 6.48 1.58 -8.65
C LEU A 143 5.88 0.47 -9.53
N PHE A 144 4.97 -0.33 -8.98
CA PHE A 144 4.29 -1.38 -9.74
C PHE A 144 3.49 -0.83 -10.92
N VAL A 145 2.87 0.35 -10.77
CA VAL A 145 2.19 1.01 -11.88
C VAL A 145 3.16 1.30 -13.02
N ASN A 146 4.37 1.80 -12.73
CA ASN A 146 5.39 2.09 -13.74
C ASN A 146 5.83 0.84 -14.51
N VAL A 147 6.09 -0.27 -13.80
CA VAL A 147 6.54 -1.53 -14.42
C VAL A 147 5.47 -2.17 -15.31
N LEU A 148 4.20 -2.08 -14.89
CA LEU A 148 3.09 -2.71 -15.62
C LEU A 148 2.54 -1.86 -16.77
N GLN A 149 3.08 -0.66 -17.02
CA GLN A 149 2.60 0.19 -18.11
C GLN A 149 2.97 -0.40 -19.48
N LYS A 150 1.97 -0.51 -20.37
CA LYS A 150 2.17 -0.95 -21.76
C LYS A 150 2.73 0.15 -22.67
N PHE A 151 2.79 1.40 -22.20
CA PHE A 151 3.12 2.57 -23.01
C PHE A 151 4.47 2.46 -23.76
N PRO A 152 5.58 2.02 -23.13
CA PRO A 152 6.87 1.90 -23.83
C PRO A 152 6.84 0.91 -25.01
N THR A 153 6.00 -0.13 -24.95
CA THR A 153 5.88 -1.09 -26.05
C THR A 153 5.12 -0.53 -27.26
N LEU A 154 4.16 0.37 -27.02
CA LEU A 154 3.43 1.07 -28.08
C LEU A 154 4.28 2.18 -28.71
N GLU A 155 5.14 2.80 -27.91
CA GLU A 155 6.12 3.76 -28.38
C GLU A 155 7.14 3.09 -29.31
N ALA A 156 7.65 1.91 -28.92
CA ALA A 156 8.55 1.08 -29.71
C ALA A 156 7.97 0.67 -31.09
N GLU A 157 6.68 0.35 -31.17
CA GLU A 157 6.01 -0.03 -32.42
C GLU A 157 6.04 1.08 -33.48
N LYS A 158 6.08 2.35 -33.05
CA LYS A 158 6.10 3.53 -33.93
C LYS A 158 7.52 3.97 -34.31
N MET A 159 8.57 3.35 -33.77
CA MET A 159 9.96 3.70 -34.04
C MET A 159 10.59 2.79 -35.09
N ASN A 160 11.74 3.21 -35.64
CA ASN A 160 12.45 2.39 -36.61
C ASN A 160 13.19 1.24 -35.92
N ARG A 161 12.69 0.02 -36.12
CA ARG A 161 13.14 -1.23 -35.48
C ARG A 161 14.37 -1.87 -36.13
N LYS A 162 14.94 -1.24 -37.15
CA LYS A 162 16.13 -1.71 -37.87
C LYS A 162 17.41 -1.22 -37.18
N ILE A 163 18.09 -2.11 -36.45
CA ILE A 163 19.44 -1.85 -35.88
C ILE A 163 20.53 -1.97 -36.96
N THR A 164 20.36 -2.91 -37.89
CA THR A 164 21.24 -3.13 -39.04
C THR A 164 20.36 -3.29 -40.27
N SER A 165 20.85 -3.01 -41.48
CA SER A 165 20.04 -3.07 -42.71
C SER A 165 19.34 -4.42 -42.96
N ARG A 166 19.77 -5.48 -42.26
CA ARG A 166 19.24 -6.85 -42.35
C ARG A 166 18.58 -7.40 -41.07
N PHE A 167 18.57 -6.66 -39.95
CA PHE A 167 18.10 -7.20 -38.66
C PHE A 167 17.10 -6.25 -38.01
N GLU A 168 15.88 -6.76 -37.78
CA GLU A 168 14.77 -6.04 -37.15
C GLU A 168 14.42 -6.72 -35.82
N ILE A 169 14.43 -5.96 -34.73
CA ILE A 169 14.14 -6.49 -33.39
C ILE A 169 12.65 -6.30 -33.07
N PRO A 170 11.94 -7.31 -32.54
CA PRO A 170 10.57 -7.14 -32.04
C PRO A 170 10.53 -6.19 -30.84
N ALA A 171 9.54 -5.29 -30.79
CA ALA A 171 9.32 -4.34 -29.68
C ALA A 171 9.27 -5.00 -28.29
N ALA A 172 8.80 -6.26 -28.21
CA ALA A 172 8.76 -7.02 -26.96
C ALA A 172 10.17 -7.41 -26.42
N SER A 173 11.19 -7.42 -27.29
CA SER A 173 12.55 -7.82 -26.91
C SER A 173 13.25 -6.77 -26.04
N PHE A 174 12.73 -5.54 -25.98
CA PHE A 174 13.32 -4.48 -25.15
C PHE A 174 13.19 -4.74 -23.66
N SER A 175 12.18 -5.51 -23.25
CA SER A 175 12.06 -6.02 -21.88
C SER A 175 13.24 -6.88 -21.45
N LEU A 176 14.00 -7.47 -22.39
CA LEU A 176 15.23 -8.20 -22.07
C LEU A 176 16.29 -7.28 -21.46
N PHE A 177 16.38 -6.02 -21.88
CA PHE A 177 17.32 -5.08 -21.27
C PHE A 177 16.97 -4.79 -19.82
N MET A 178 15.68 -4.69 -19.48
CA MET A 178 15.21 -4.59 -18.10
C MET A 178 15.61 -5.83 -17.30
N LEU A 179 15.30 -7.03 -17.81
CA LEU A 179 15.62 -8.30 -17.14
C LEU A 179 17.12 -8.49 -16.92
N LEU A 180 17.94 -8.17 -17.93
CA LEU A 180 19.41 -8.20 -17.82
C LEU A 180 19.89 -7.20 -16.77
N THR A 181 19.31 -5.98 -16.76
CA THR A 181 19.68 -4.96 -15.78
C THR A 181 19.36 -5.41 -14.35
N ILE A 182 18.18 -5.99 -14.10
CA ILE A 182 17.82 -6.54 -12.78
C ILE A 182 18.79 -7.66 -12.39
N THR A 183 19.03 -8.60 -13.31
CA THR A 183 19.90 -9.75 -13.10
C THR A 183 21.34 -9.35 -12.79
N ILE A 184 21.86 -8.28 -13.40
CA ILE A 184 23.20 -7.75 -13.14
C ILE A 184 23.22 -6.89 -11.86
N SER A 185 22.16 -6.15 -11.59
CA SER A 185 22.09 -5.22 -10.46
C SER A 185 22.05 -5.93 -9.11
N ILE A 186 21.42 -7.11 -9.01
CA ILE A 186 21.35 -7.91 -7.78
C ILE A 186 22.76 -8.34 -7.30
N PRO A 187 23.57 -9.10 -8.08
CA PRO A 187 24.90 -9.50 -7.65
C PRO A 187 25.84 -8.30 -7.51
N PHE A 188 25.67 -7.25 -8.31
CA PHE A 188 26.41 -6.00 -8.14
C PHE A 188 26.12 -5.35 -6.78
N TYR A 189 24.84 -5.32 -6.38
CA TYR A 189 24.45 -4.80 -5.08
C TYR A 189 25.10 -5.60 -3.94
N ASP A 190 24.96 -6.93 -3.98
CA ASP A 190 25.40 -7.81 -2.89
C ASP A 190 26.93 -7.92 -2.79
N HIS A 191 27.65 -7.99 -3.93
CA HIS A 191 29.10 -8.21 -3.92
C HIS A 191 29.94 -6.93 -3.96
N VAL A 192 29.42 -5.83 -4.50
CA VAL A 192 30.20 -4.58 -4.65
C VAL A 192 29.67 -3.52 -3.70
N MET A 193 28.36 -3.26 -3.75
CA MET A 193 27.76 -2.17 -2.99
C MET A 193 27.73 -2.45 -1.49
N VAL A 194 27.27 -3.64 -1.05
CA VAL A 194 27.20 -4.01 0.37
C VAL A 194 28.56 -3.93 1.08
N PRO A 195 29.67 -4.54 0.61
CA PRO A 195 30.94 -4.44 1.31
C PRO A 195 31.52 -3.01 1.27
N PHE A 196 31.28 -2.26 0.20
CA PHE A 196 31.67 -0.85 0.13
C PHE A 196 30.89 0.00 1.14
N LEU A 197 29.58 -0.21 1.24
CA LEU A 197 28.72 0.49 2.19
C LEU A 197 29.05 0.08 3.62
N ALA A 198 29.21 -1.21 3.92
CA ALA A 198 29.61 -1.70 5.23
C ALA A 198 30.93 -1.06 5.72
N LYS A 199 31.85 -0.76 4.79
CA LYS A 199 33.09 -0.04 5.11
C LYS A 199 32.87 1.42 5.50
N PHE A 200 31.83 2.08 4.99
CA PHE A 200 31.50 3.48 5.27
C PHE A 200 30.47 3.66 6.39
N THR A 201 29.42 2.83 6.44
CA THR A 201 28.32 2.93 7.41
C THR A 201 28.55 2.09 8.67
N HIS A 202 29.60 1.27 8.72
CA HIS A 202 29.90 0.33 9.83
C HIS A 202 28.77 -0.67 10.16
N GLU A 203 27.75 -0.77 9.31
CA GLU A 203 26.59 -1.63 9.50
C GLU A 203 26.75 -2.94 8.69
N PRO A 204 26.53 -4.13 9.28
CA PRO A 204 26.81 -5.42 8.63
C PRO A 204 25.96 -5.72 7.39
N ARG A 205 24.85 -4.98 7.19
CA ARG A 205 23.94 -5.11 6.04
C ARG A 205 24.00 -3.94 5.05
N GLY A 206 24.90 -2.98 5.23
CA GLY A 206 25.03 -1.82 4.33
C GLY A 206 23.91 -0.78 4.53
N LEU A 207 23.04 -0.59 3.53
CA LEU A 207 21.94 0.39 3.57
C LEU A 207 20.69 -0.16 4.26
N ASN A 208 20.00 0.69 5.01
CA ASN A 208 18.74 0.34 5.67
C ASN A 208 17.63 0.06 4.63
N LEU A 209 16.72 -0.87 4.96
CA LEU A 209 15.60 -1.32 4.13
C LEU A 209 14.80 -0.13 3.54
N LYS A 210 14.42 0.81 4.41
CA LYS A 210 13.65 2.01 4.05
C LYS A 210 14.37 2.91 3.06
N THR A 211 15.69 3.02 3.20
CA THR A 211 16.52 3.85 2.31
C THR A 211 16.60 3.23 0.92
N ARG A 212 16.68 1.90 0.83
CA ARG A 212 16.72 1.17 -0.44
C ARG A 212 15.41 1.31 -1.21
N MET A 213 14.28 1.13 -0.53
CA MET A 213 12.95 1.41 -1.10
C MET A 213 12.83 2.86 -1.57
N GLY A 214 13.32 3.82 -0.76
CA GLY A 214 13.32 5.24 -1.13
C GLY A 214 14.14 5.55 -2.40
N VAL A 215 15.30 4.91 -2.57
CA VAL A 215 16.11 5.03 -3.80
C VAL A 215 15.33 4.51 -5.02
N GLY A 216 14.62 3.38 -4.90
CA GLY A 216 13.74 2.87 -5.96
C GLY A 216 12.68 3.90 -6.37
N ILE A 217 12.03 4.54 -5.42
CA ILE A 217 11.02 5.58 -5.70
C ILE A 217 11.64 6.77 -6.46
N ILE A 218 12.81 7.26 -6.05
CA ILE A 218 13.49 8.36 -6.75
C ILE A 218 13.86 7.95 -8.18
N LEU A 219 14.40 6.74 -8.37
CA LEU A 219 14.74 6.21 -9.70
C LEU A 219 13.52 6.08 -10.61
N SER A 220 12.35 5.76 -10.05
CA SER A 220 11.10 5.69 -10.82
C SER A 220 10.67 7.05 -11.37
N ILE A 221 10.84 8.11 -10.58
CA ILE A 221 10.54 9.49 -11.00
C ILE A 221 11.50 9.88 -12.12
N ILE A 222 12.80 9.59 -11.96
CA ILE A 222 13.81 9.85 -12.99
C ILE A 222 13.49 9.08 -14.28
N THR A 223 13.06 7.83 -14.18
CA THR A 223 12.66 6.99 -15.33
C THR A 223 11.52 7.65 -16.09
N MET A 224 10.51 8.15 -15.38
CA MET A 224 9.37 8.84 -15.99
C MET A 224 9.77 10.17 -16.65
N VAL A 225 10.69 10.92 -16.04
CA VAL A 225 11.24 12.15 -16.64
C VAL A 225 11.98 11.83 -17.94
N VAL A 226 12.82 10.78 -17.95
CA VAL A 226 13.55 10.34 -19.15
C VAL A 226 12.58 9.92 -20.25
N SER A 227 11.54 9.15 -19.92
CA SER A 227 10.49 8.77 -20.86
C SER A 227 9.78 9.99 -21.45
N ALA A 228 9.42 10.98 -20.62
CA ALA A 228 8.80 12.22 -21.08
C ALA A 228 9.70 13.03 -22.03
N ILE A 229 11.02 13.07 -21.78
CA ILE A 229 11.98 13.75 -22.66
C ILE A 229 12.07 13.03 -24.01
N VAL A 230 12.20 11.70 -24.01
CA VAL A 230 12.28 10.89 -25.23
C VAL A 230 11.01 11.07 -26.08
N GLU A 231 9.83 11.02 -25.46
CA GLU A 231 8.56 11.22 -26.14
C GLU A 231 8.43 12.66 -26.70
N THR A 232 8.94 13.66 -25.98
CA THR A 232 8.95 15.05 -26.46
C THR A 232 9.80 15.20 -27.72
N ILE A 233 11.00 14.62 -27.72
CA ILE A 233 11.90 14.61 -28.88
C ILE A 233 11.25 13.87 -30.06
N ARG A 234 10.66 12.69 -29.79
CA ARG A 234 9.95 11.90 -30.81
C ARG A 234 8.82 12.69 -31.46
N ARG A 235 8.04 13.41 -30.63
CA ARG A 235 6.90 14.22 -31.07
C ARG A 235 7.34 15.41 -31.92
N ASP A 236 8.43 16.07 -31.56
CA ASP A 236 8.96 17.20 -32.32
C ASP A 236 9.43 16.76 -33.72
N LEU A 237 10.19 15.66 -33.78
CA LEU A 237 10.63 15.02 -35.03
C LEU A 237 9.44 14.60 -35.94
N ALA A 238 8.35 14.14 -35.35
CA ALA A 238 7.13 13.77 -36.09
C ALA A 238 6.39 14.97 -36.68
N ASN A 239 6.46 16.14 -36.03
CA ASN A 239 5.84 17.37 -36.52
C ASN A 239 6.70 18.03 -37.62
N SER A 240 8.02 17.94 -37.52
CA SER A 240 8.96 18.57 -38.46
C SER A 240 9.24 17.75 -39.72
N SER A 241 8.97 16.45 -39.73
CA SER A 241 9.39 15.54 -40.81
C SER A 241 8.34 14.48 -41.12
N THR A 242 7.98 14.32 -42.40
CA THR A 242 6.92 13.38 -42.87
C THR A 242 7.31 11.90 -42.73
N THR A 243 8.58 11.60 -42.41
CA THR A 243 9.05 10.23 -42.14
C THR A 243 9.90 10.24 -40.87
N VAL A 244 9.37 9.68 -39.79
CA VAL A 244 10.05 9.59 -38.50
C VAL A 244 11.06 8.45 -38.54
N VAL A 245 12.34 8.77 -38.63
CA VAL A 245 13.44 7.79 -38.59
C VAL A 245 14.16 7.86 -37.24
N MET A 246 13.42 7.87 -36.13
CA MET A 246 14.04 7.79 -34.80
C MET A 246 14.39 6.33 -34.49
N SER A 247 15.64 6.09 -34.09
CA SER A 247 16.12 4.77 -33.70
C SER A 247 15.49 4.34 -32.38
N GLU A 248 15.07 3.08 -32.30
CA GLU A 248 14.50 2.47 -31.09
C GLU A 248 15.50 2.40 -29.91
N MET A 249 16.81 2.61 -30.16
CA MET A 249 17.85 2.61 -29.13
C MET A 249 17.67 3.73 -28.08
N TRP A 250 16.90 4.77 -28.40
CA TRP A 250 16.50 5.82 -27.46
C TRP A 250 15.60 5.33 -26.30
N LEU A 251 14.97 4.15 -26.43
CA LEU A 251 14.23 3.52 -25.34
C LEU A 251 15.12 2.74 -24.36
N VAL A 252 16.37 2.43 -24.72
CA VAL A 252 17.24 1.62 -23.84
C VAL A 252 17.48 2.28 -22.47
N PRO A 253 17.76 3.60 -22.36
CA PRO A 253 17.95 4.25 -21.08
C PRO A 253 16.75 4.12 -20.14
N GLN A 254 15.52 4.24 -20.64
CA GLN A 254 14.32 4.09 -19.80
C GLN A 254 14.14 2.65 -19.31
N PHE A 255 14.42 1.63 -20.13
CA PHE A 255 14.33 0.22 -19.70
C PHE A 255 15.43 -0.16 -18.69
N VAL A 256 16.63 0.39 -18.83
CA VAL A 256 17.73 0.20 -17.85
C VAL A 256 17.38 0.86 -16.51
N LEU A 257 16.90 2.10 -16.52
CA LEU A 257 16.49 2.80 -15.29
C LEU A 257 15.31 2.11 -14.61
N LEU A 258 14.36 1.58 -15.38
CA LEU A 258 13.25 0.79 -14.87
C LEU A 258 13.74 -0.52 -14.23
N GLY A 259 14.68 -1.21 -14.85
CA GLY A 259 15.30 -2.41 -14.27
C GLY A 259 16.08 -2.12 -12.98
N LEU A 260 16.79 -1.00 -12.90
CA LEU A 260 17.45 -0.53 -11.67
C LEU A 260 16.41 -0.23 -10.57
N THR A 261 15.34 0.46 -10.92
CA THR A 261 14.22 0.77 -10.00
C THR A 261 13.64 -0.50 -9.39
N GLU A 262 13.37 -1.51 -10.21
CA GLU A 262 12.84 -2.79 -9.77
C GLU A 262 13.85 -3.56 -8.90
N ALA A 263 15.14 -3.54 -9.26
CA ALA A 263 16.18 -4.16 -8.45
C ALA A 263 16.24 -3.52 -7.04
N PHE A 264 16.28 -2.20 -6.93
CA PHE A 264 16.32 -1.54 -5.62
C PHE A 264 15.05 -1.77 -4.79
N ASN A 265 13.90 -1.92 -5.45
CA ASN A 265 12.64 -2.25 -4.78
C ASN A 265 12.53 -3.74 -4.40
N ALA A 266 13.10 -4.65 -5.17
CA ALA A 266 13.06 -6.09 -4.90
C ALA A 266 13.98 -6.48 -3.73
N ILE A 267 15.10 -5.76 -3.56
CA ILE A 267 16.04 -6.03 -2.46
C ILE A 267 15.72 -5.16 -1.21
N GLY A 268 15.00 -4.05 -1.39
CA GLY A 268 14.47 -3.21 -0.32
C GLY A 268 13.20 -3.78 0.30
#